data_AF-A0A1G2DPF8-F1
#
_entry.id   AF-A0A1G2DPF8-F1
#
_cell.length_a   1.000
_cell.length_b   1.000
_cell.length_c   1.000
_cell.angle_alpha   90.00
_cell.angle_beta   90.00
_cell.angle_gamma   90.00
#
_symmetry.space_group_name_H-M   'P 1'
#
loop_
_entity.id
_entity.type
_entity.pdbx_description
1 polymer ?
#
loop_
_entity_poly.entity_id
_entity_poly.type
_entity_poly.pdbx_seq_one_letter_code
_entity_poly.pdbx_strand_id
1 'polypeptide(L)'
;MKVHLNDGSPPPSDANYFVVAGNGTFVHKQTGWVEATVPVKNIDGLLPQTTEVRLLLPRMASTVFAKAVLFLHTVYKKKGIESAVLLHYSAKQGWDITVPKQEATSAHVDYILSERLPGYQCVGTMHSHCTMSAFHSGTDIGDEASHDGIHITIGLLDHFPKFGMDGEFVVNGNRFPLAYEHIVRVRQEDETPAKAGQVSPQYLSMPQHNTLYTIPFGILRDWIVPDEWVRRVKKKRWAVFTGAFEPLGGHGYVDVFPPHRRHSASSLALDFKEDIR
;
A
#
# COMPACT_ATOMS: atom_id res chain seq x y z
N MET A 1 -35.21 12.65 -9.48
CA MET A 1 -34.30 13.31 -8.53
C MET A 1 -33.20 13.98 -9.33
N LYS A 2 -32.92 15.28 -9.12
CA LYS A 2 -31.88 16.00 -9.88
C LYS A 2 -30.57 16.07 -9.10
N VAL A 3 -29.46 15.96 -9.83
CA VAL A 3 -28.10 16.09 -9.31
C VAL A 3 -27.43 17.25 -10.04
N HIS A 4 -26.75 18.10 -9.29
CA HIS A 4 -25.97 19.22 -9.77
C HIS A 4 -24.49 18.98 -9.43
N LEU A 5 -23.62 19.04 -10.43
CA LEU A 5 -22.17 19.03 -10.24
C LEU A 5 -21.73 20.48 -9.98
N ASN A 6 -21.07 20.74 -8.85
CA ASN A 6 -20.57 22.07 -8.52
C ASN A 6 -19.27 22.37 -9.28
N ASP A 7 -19.39 22.49 -10.61
CA ASP A 7 -18.32 22.75 -11.58
C ASP A 7 -18.36 24.17 -12.15
N GLY A 8 -19.22 25.04 -11.59
CA GLY A 8 -19.48 26.40 -12.07
C GLY A 8 -20.66 26.51 -13.04
N SER A 9 -21.27 25.39 -13.46
CA SER A 9 -22.53 25.41 -14.21
C SER A 9 -23.69 25.96 -13.35
N PRO A 10 -24.73 26.56 -13.96
CA PRO A 10 -25.89 27.01 -13.21
C PRO A 10 -26.65 25.82 -12.59
N PRO A 11 -27.18 25.97 -11.36
CA PRO A 11 -27.96 24.91 -10.73
C PRO A 11 -29.30 24.66 -11.45
N PRO A 12 -29.91 23.48 -11.26
CA PRO A 12 -31.26 23.21 -11.74
C PRO A 12 -32.25 24.23 -11.17
N SER A 13 -33.26 24.60 -11.97
CA SER A 13 -34.35 25.49 -11.53
C SER A 13 -35.34 24.82 -10.55
N ASP A 14 -35.05 23.61 -10.07
CA ASP A 14 -35.94 22.89 -9.15
C ASP A 14 -35.70 23.34 -7.72
N ALA A 15 -36.76 23.34 -6.93
CA ALA A 15 -36.69 23.66 -5.51
C ALA A 15 -35.81 22.69 -4.69
N ASN A 16 -35.68 21.42 -5.10
CA ASN A 16 -34.92 20.42 -4.35
C ASN A 16 -34.02 19.59 -5.27
N TYR A 17 -32.72 19.52 -4.97
CA TYR A 17 -31.73 18.74 -5.73
C TYR A 17 -30.53 18.37 -4.85
N PHE A 18 -29.72 17.42 -5.31
CA PHE A 18 -28.43 17.10 -4.67
C PHE A 18 -27.29 17.85 -5.35
N VAL A 19 -26.30 18.25 -4.57
CA VAL A 19 -25.07 18.89 -5.05
C VAL A 19 -23.90 17.97 -4.79
N VAL A 20 -23.12 17.68 -5.83
CA VAL A 20 -21.82 17.00 -5.71
C VAL A 20 -20.73 18.07 -5.81
N ALA A 21 -19.97 18.25 -4.75
CA ALA A 21 -18.91 19.24 -4.64
C ALA A 21 -17.58 18.59 -4.24
N GLY A 22 -16.47 19.32 -4.40
CA GLY A 22 -15.13 18.81 -4.06
C GLY A 22 -14.96 18.39 -2.59
N ASN A 23 -15.84 18.85 -1.69
CA ASN A 23 -15.86 18.50 -0.27
C ASN A 23 -17.00 17.53 0.12
N GLY A 24 -17.68 16.91 -0.86
CA GLY A 24 -18.67 15.87 -0.63
C GLY A 24 -20.03 16.16 -1.25
N THR A 25 -21.05 15.46 -0.74
CA THR A 25 -22.42 15.50 -1.25
C THR A 25 -23.31 16.31 -0.30
N PHE A 26 -24.14 17.18 -0.87
CA PHE A 26 -25.08 18.05 -0.16
C PHE A 26 -26.48 17.89 -0.73
N VAL A 27 -27.49 18.27 0.06
CA VAL A 27 -28.85 18.47 -0.43
C VAL A 27 -29.17 19.96 -0.43
N HIS A 28 -29.61 20.47 -1.56
CA HIS A 28 -30.27 21.76 -1.65
C HIS A 28 -31.77 21.55 -1.46
N LYS A 29 -32.37 22.32 -0.54
CA LYS A 29 -33.81 22.34 -0.33
C LYS A 29 -34.31 23.76 -0.30
N GLN A 30 -35.36 24.01 -1.08
CA GLN A 30 -36.12 25.24 -1.09
C GLN A 30 -37.58 24.91 -0.76
N THR A 31 -38.07 25.53 0.29
CA THR A 31 -39.45 25.41 0.77
C THR A 31 -40.01 26.82 1.01
N GLY A 32 -41.27 26.92 1.46
CA GLY A 32 -41.87 28.23 1.77
C GLY A 32 -41.21 28.98 2.95
N TRP A 33 -40.31 28.36 3.71
CA TRP A 33 -39.72 28.96 4.91
C TRP A 33 -38.20 28.77 5.05
N VAL A 34 -37.57 27.96 4.20
CA VAL A 34 -36.12 27.75 4.20
C VAL A 34 -35.60 27.48 2.81
N GLU A 35 -34.45 28.07 2.52
CA GLU A 35 -33.56 27.70 1.43
C GLU A 35 -32.20 27.35 2.05
N ALA A 36 -31.73 26.12 1.87
CA ALA A 36 -30.49 25.66 2.48
C ALA A 36 -29.78 24.61 1.63
N THR A 37 -28.46 24.61 1.69
CA THR A 37 -27.58 23.57 1.14
C THR A 37 -26.76 22.98 2.28
N VAL A 38 -27.02 21.73 2.66
CA VAL A 38 -26.41 21.08 3.84
C VAL A 38 -25.83 19.70 3.49
N PRO A 39 -24.74 19.28 4.14
CA PRO A 39 -24.09 18.01 3.84
C PRO A 39 -25.00 16.82 4.16
N VAL A 40 -24.92 15.78 3.34
CA VAL A 40 -25.67 14.54 3.55
C VAL A 40 -24.72 13.35 3.51
N LYS A 41 -24.89 12.43 4.48
CA LYS A 41 -24.15 11.16 4.51
C LYS A 41 -24.87 10.07 3.71
N ASN A 42 -26.20 10.02 3.82
CA ASN A 42 -27.06 9.07 3.14
C ASN A 42 -28.17 9.84 2.40
N ILE A 43 -28.70 9.22 1.34
CA ILE A 43 -29.81 9.77 0.56
C ILE A 43 -31.01 8.83 0.69
N ASP A 44 -32.03 9.28 1.41
CA ASP A 44 -33.25 8.51 1.64
C ASP A 44 -33.94 8.11 0.31
N GLY A 45 -34.44 6.87 0.25
CA GLY A 45 -35.13 6.33 -0.93
C GLY A 45 -34.21 5.78 -2.02
N LEU A 46 -32.88 5.91 -1.91
CA LEU A 46 -31.93 5.19 -2.75
C LEU A 46 -31.54 3.85 -2.12
N LEU A 47 -31.27 2.87 -2.98
CA LEU A 47 -30.68 1.60 -2.56
C LEU A 47 -29.21 1.81 -2.17
N PRO A 48 -28.69 1.07 -1.18
CA PRO A 48 -27.27 1.12 -0.85
C PRO A 48 -26.43 0.61 -2.03
N GLN A 49 -25.32 1.30 -2.31
CA GLN A 49 -24.30 0.82 -3.23
C GLN A 49 -23.16 0.19 -2.42
N THR A 50 -22.81 -1.06 -2.72
CA THR A 50 -21.65 -1.71 -2.13
C THR A 50 -20.37 -1.28 -2.84
N THR A 51 -19.31 -1.06 -2.06
CA THR A 51 -17.96 -0.90 -2.59
C THR A 51 -17.52 -2.20 -3.24
N GLU A 52 -17.21 -2.14 -4.53
CA GLU A 52 -16.81 -3.31 -5.33
C GLU A 52 -15.68 -2.94 -6.28
N VAL A 53 -14.94 -3.95 -6.71
CA VAL A 53 -13.87 -3.77 -7.68
C VAL A 53 -13.85 -4.91 -8.69
N ARG A 54 -13.55 -4.56 -9.95
CA ARG A 54 -13.31 -5.54 -11.01
C ARG A 54 -11.99 -5.24 -11.69
N LEU A 55 -11.02 -6.12 -11.50
CA LEU A 55 -9.73 -6.00 -12.14
C LEU A 55 -9.85 -6.30 -13.64
N LEU A 56 -9.59 -5.29 -14.47
CA LEU A 56 -9.64 -5.42 -15.94
C LEU A 56 -8.29 -5.83 -16.54
N LEU A 57 -7.22 -5.82 -15.75
CA LEU A 57 -5.90 -6.29 -16.18
C LEU A 57 -5.96 -7.79 -16.46
N PRO A 58 -5.30 -8.29 -17.51
CA PRO A 58 -5.14 -9.72 -17.68
C PRO A 58 -4.23 -10.26 -16.58
N ARG A 59 -4.32 -11.56 -16.31
CA ARG A 59 -3.46 -12.24 -15.34
C ARG A 59 -1.97 -11.92 -15.60
N MET A 60 -1.22 -11.67 -14.53
CA MET A 60 0.20 -11.35 -14.60
C MET A 60 1.00 -12.54 -15.15
N ALA A 61 1.85 -12.26 -16.13
CA ALA A 61 2.69 -13.28 -16.74
C ALA A 61 3.70 -13.85 -15.73
N SER A 62 3.75 -15.18 -15.63
CA SER A 62 4.65 -15.90 -14.71
C SER A 62 6.12 -15.49 -14.82
N THR A 63 6.59 -15.20 -16.03
CA THR A 63 7.98 -14.76 -16.27
C THR A 63 8.26 -13.38 -15.68
N VAL A 64 7.28 -12.47 -15.69
CA VAL A 64 7.43 -11.11 -15.15
C VAL A 64 7.48 -11.19 -13.62
N PHE A 65 6.55 -11.93 -13.03
CA PHE A 65 6.54 -12.15 -11.58
C PHE A 65 7.82 -12.86 -11.10
N ALA A 66 8.24 -13.93 -11.76
CA ALA A 66 9.45 -14.67 -11.41
C ALA A 66 10.72 -13.81 -11.53
N LYS A 67 10.85 -12.96 -12.57
CA LYS A 67 11.96 -12.01 -12.70
C LYS A 67 12.03 -11.07 -11.50
N ALA A 68 10.88 -10.55 -11.09
CA ALA A 68 10.81 -9.61 -9.99
C ALA A 68 11.11 -10.30 -8.65
N VAL A 69 10.52 -11.46 -8.34
CA VAL A 69 10.87 -12.22 -7.11
C VAL A 69 12.35 -12.60 -7.09
N LEU A 70 12.93 -13.03 -8.22
CA LEU A 70 14.35 -13.34 -8.30
C LEU A 70 15.23 -12.11 -8.08
N PHE A 71 14.83 -10.94 -8.59
CA PHE A 71 15.50 -9.67 -8.31
C PHE A 71 15.45 -9.33 -6.82
N LEU A 72 14.27 -9.37 -6.19
CA LEU A 72 14.08 -9.09 -4.77
C LEU A 72 14.95 -10.01 -3.89
N HIS A 73 14.91 -11.32 -4.17
CA HIS A 73 15.77 -12.30 -3.50
C HIS A 73 17.26 -12.00 -3.71
N THR A 74 17.67 -11.65 -4.94
CA THR A 74 19.07 -11.32 -5.24
C THR A 74 19.56 -10.11 -4.45
N VAL A 75 18.74 -9.07 -4.31
CA VAL A 75 19.07 -7.89 -3.50
C VAL A 75 19.18 -8.28 -2.03
N TYR A 76 18.21 -9.03 -1.51
CA TYR A 76 18.24 -9.55 -0.13
C TYR A 76 19.53 -10.32 0.14
N LYS A 77 19.89 -11.29 -0.72
CA LYS A 77 21.11 -12.11 -0.54
C LYS A 77 22.39 -11.28 -0.57
N LYS A 78 22.46 -10.24 -1.41
CA LYS A 78 23.66 -9.41 -1.57
C LYS A 78 23.78 -8.31 -0.52
N LYS A 79 22.66 -7.78 0.00
CA LYS A 79 22.65 -6.52 0.77
C LYS A 79 21.88 -6.58 2.10
N GLY A 80 21.03 -7.59 2.29
CA GLY A 80 20.18 -7.75 3.48
C GLY A 80 19.24 -6.57 3.69
N ILE A 81 18.67 -6.03 2.60
CA ILE A 81 17.76 -4.88 2.61
C ILE A 81 16.59 -5.14 1.67
N GLU A 82 15.53 -4.37 1.84
CA GLU A 82 14.38 -4.37 0.96
C GLU A 82 14.73 -3.84 -0.44
N SER A 83 13.87 -4.14 -1.39
CA SER A 83 13.86 -3.52 -2.71
C SER A 83 12.47 -3.53 -3.29
N ALA A 84 12.26 -2.69 -4.30
CA ALA A 84 11.00 -2.53 -5.01
C ALA A 84 11.19 -2.58 -6.53
N VAL A 85 10.13 -2.98 -7.23
CA VAL A 85 9.96 -2.87 -8.67
C VAL A 85 8.64 -2.17 -8.98
N LEU A 86 8.57 -1.54 -10.15
CA LEU A 86 7.32 -0.97 -10.66
C LEU A 86 6.72 -1.93 -11.69
N LEU A 87 5.45 -2.26 -11.52
CA LEU A 87 4.69 -3.14 -12.40
C LEU A 87 4.10 -2.32 -13.56
N HIS A 88 4.33 -2.79 -14.77
CA HIS A 88 3.90 -2.10 -15.98
C HIS A 88 3.03 -3.01 -16.85
N TYR A 89 2.01 -2.45 -17.48
CA TYR A 89 1.18 -3.15 -18.45
C TYR A 89 0.93 -2.31 -19.70
N SER A 90 0.94 -2.99 -20.85
CA SER A 90 0.56 -2.45 -22.15
C SER A 90 -0.32 -3.45 -22.87
N ALA A 91 -1.45 -3.02 -23.43
CA ALA A 91 -2.31 -3.91 -24.21
C ALA A 91 -1.60 -4.50 -25.45
N LYS A 92 -0.55 -3.82 -25.96
CA LYS A 92 0.22 -4.27 -27.13
C LYS A 92 1.38 -5.22 -26.77
N GLN A 93 2.02 -4.98 -25.63
CA GLN A 93 3.29 -5.63 -25.27
C GLN A 93 3.18 -6.56 -24.05
N GLY A 94 2.06 -6.52 -23.33
CA GLY A 94 1.82 -7.30 -22.13
C GLY A 94 2.40 -6.67 -20.87
N TRP A 95 2.75 -7.54 -19.92
CA TRP A 95 3.34 -7.17 -18.63
C TRP A 95 4.84 -6.97 -18.73
N ASP A 96 5.37 -6.00 -17.98
CA ASP A 96 6.81 -5.85 -17.74
C ASP A 96 7.08 -5.19 -16.39
N ILE A 97 8.36 -5.08 -16.01
CA ILE A 97 8.82 -4.40 -14.79
C ILE A 97 9.95 -3.44 -15.08
N THR A 98 10.08 -2.43 -14.21
CA THR A 98 11.28 -1.61 -14.12
C THR A 98 11.79 -1.59 -12.69
N VAL A 99 13.11 -1.47 -12.52
CA VAL A 99 13.74 -1.23 -11.22
C VAL A 99 14.02 0.27 -11.08
N PRO A 100 13.22 1.02 -10.29
CA PRO A 100 13.47 2.44 -10.07
C PRO A 100 14.75 2.62 -9.24
N LYS A 101 15.36 3.81 -9.31
CA LYS A 101 16.35 4.21 -8.31
C LYS A 101 15.69 4.21 -6.93
N GLN A 102 16.39 3.63 -5.96
CA GLN A 102 15.82 3.41 -4.64
C GLN A 102 16.87 3.33 -3.54
N GLU A 103 16.45 3.68 -2.33
CA GLU A 103 17.27 3.57 -1.11
C GLU A 103 16.50 2.83 -0.03
N ALA A 104 17.10 1.77 0.52
CA ALA A 104 16.41 0.86 1.42
C ALA A 104 17.20 0.55 2.70
N THR A 105 16.44 0.19 3.72
CA THR A 105 16.89 -0.54 4.92
C THR A 105 16.32 -1.96 4.87
N SER A 106 16.43 -2.72 5.96
CA SER A 106 15.79 -4.04 6.07
C SER A 106 14.28 -3.99 6.32
N ALA A 107 13.70 -2.81 6.52
CA ALA A 107 12.29 -2.63 6.90
C ALA A 107 11.63 -1.39 6.27
N HIS A 108 12.25 -0.83 5.21
CA HIS A 108 11.74 0.34 4.49
C HIS A 108 12.47 0.50 3.16
N VAL A 109 11.77 0.85 2.09
CA VAL A 109 12.33 1.22 0.79
C VAL A 109 11.72 2.52 0.26
N ASP A 110 12.57 3.51 -0.05
CA ASP A 110 12.17 4.70 -0.81
C ASP A 110 12.54 4.51 -2.28
N TYR A 111 11.64 4.82 -3.21
CA TYR A 111 11.90 4.65 -4.63
C TYR A 111 11.24 5.73 -5.49
N ILE A 112 11.85 6.01 -6.65
CA ILE A 112 11.34 7.01 -7.60
C ILE A 112 10.15 6.43 -8.37
N LEU A 113 8.95 6.78 -7.91
CA LEU A 113 7.69 6.39 -8.52
C LEU A 113 7.48 6.96 -9.92
N SER A 114 8.28 7.90 -10.44
CA SER A 114 8.07 8.51 -11.77
C SER A 114 8.85 7.83 -12.90
N GLU A 115 9.71 6.85 -12.60
CA GLU A 115 10.38 6.08 -13.65
C GLU A 115 9.35 5.19 -14.39
N ARG A 116 9.21 5.40 -15.71
CA ARG A 116 8.18 4.77 -16.53
C ARG A 116 8.81 4.04 -17.70
N LEU A 117 8.23 2.89 -18.06
CA LEU A 117 8.53 2.21 -19.31
C LEU A 117 7.75 2.85 -20.47
N PRO A 118 8.40 3.37 -21.53
CA PRO A 118 7.71 4.02 -22.64
C PRO A 118 6.69 3.09 -23.33
N GLY A 119 5.46 3.57 -23.51
CA GLY A 119 4.38 2.78 -24.12
C GLY A 119 3.66 1.81 -23.17
N TYR A 120 3.94 1.91 -21.87
CA TYR A 120 3.26 1.17 -20.80
C TYR A 120 2.61 2.12 -19.80
N GLN A 121 1.58 1.63 -19.13
CA GLN A 121 1.04 2.22 -17.92
C GLN A 121 1.71 1.56 -16.71
N CYS A 122 2.14 2.36 -15.73
CA CYS A 122 2.48 1.84 -14.40
C CYS A 122 1.17 1.49 -13.70
N VAL A 123 1.01 0.22 -13.32
CA VAL A 123 -0.23 -0.35 -12.81
C VAL A 123 -0.07 -0.92 -11.41
N GLY A 124 1.03 -0.58 -10.73
CA GLY A 124 1.31 -1.13 -9.43
C GLY A 124 2.78 -1.16 -9.04
N THR A 125 3.04 -1.71 -7.86
CA THR A 125 4.39 -1.89 -7.31
C THR A 125 4.52 -3.29 -6.71
N MET A 126 5.76 -3.74 -6.56
CA MET A 126 6.04 -4.90 -5.73
C MET A 126 7.33 -4.66 -4.96
N HIS A 127 7.32 -4.88 -3.65
CA HIS A 127 8.50 -4.77 -2.79
C HIS A 127 8.70 -6.00 -1.93
N SER A 128 9.85 -6.04 -1.24
CA SER A 128 10.23 -7.16 -0.38
C SER A 128 10.30 -6.77 1.08
N HIS A 129 9.93 -7.70 1.95
CA HIS A 129 10.08 -7.64 3.41
C HIS A 129 11.26 -8.46 3.95
N CYS A 130 12.25 -8.80 3.11
CA CYS A 130 13.40 -9.63 3.49
C CYS A 130 12.96 -10.94 4.19
N THR A 131 13.34 -11.15 5.46
CA THR A 131 12.98 -12.33 6.27
C THR A 131 11.66 -12.17 7.02
N MET A 132 11.01 -11.00 6.95
CA MET A 132 9.72 -10.79 7.57
C MET A 132 8.61 -11.39 6.71
N SER A 133 7.49 -11.70 7.37
CA SER A 133 6.22 -12.06 6.71
C SER A 133 5.78 -10.99 5.72
N ALA A 134 5.03 -11.42 4.70
CA ALA A 134 4.40 -10.50 3.77
C ALA A 134 3.15 -9.87 4.42
N PHE A 135 3.07 -8.55 4.38
CA PHE A 135 1.92 -7.73 4.76
C PHE A 135 2.10 -6.32 4.23
N HIS A 136 1.03 -5.53 4.10
CA HIS A 136 1.14 -4.08 3.90
C HIS A 136 1.27 -3.37 5.26
N SER A 137 2.42 -2.74 5.52
CA SER A 137 2.63 -1.94 6.74
C SER A 137 1.86 -0.62 6.68
N GLY A 138 1.77 0.11 7.81
CA GLY A 138 1.12 1.42 7.83
C GLY A 138 1.77 2.44 6.88
N THR A 139 3.07 2.32 6.62
CA THR A 139 3.80 3.14 5.65
C THR A 139 3.39 2.77 4.22
N ASP A 140 3.36 1.47 3.90
CA ASP A 140 2.91 0.97 2.60
C ASP A 140 1.47 1.41 2.34
N ILE A 141 0.61 1.35 3.36
CA ILE A 141 -0.77 1.78 3.27
C ILE A 141 -0.87 3.24 2.84
N GLY A 142 -0.05 4.11 3.43
CA GLY A 142 -0.01 5.54 3.13
C GLY A 142 0.57 5.86 1.76
N ASP A 143 1.67 5.22 1.38
CA ASP A 143 2.36 5.47 0.10
C ASP A 143 1.48 5.07 -1.09
N GLU A 144 0.75 3.97 -0.96
CA GLU A 144 -0.11 3.42 -2.01
C GLU A 144 -1.50 4.07 -2.05
N ALA A 145 -1.94 4.77 -1.01
CA ALA A 145 -3.29 5.38 -0.95
C ALA A 145 -3.56 6.37 -2.10
N SER A 146 -2.50 6.94 -2.69
CA SER A 146 -2.56 7.86 -3.83
C SER A 146 -2.12 7.22 -5.16
N HIS A 147 -1.82 5.91 -5.16
CA HIS A 147 -1.37 5.18 -6.32
C HIS A 147 -2.31 4.02 -6.62
N ASP A 148 -3.23 4.22 -7.57
CA ASP A 148 -4.13 3.15 -7.99
C ASP A 148 -3.35 2.04 -8.71
N GLY A 149 -3.56 0.79 -8.31
CA GLY A 149 -2.85 -0.34 -8.89
C GLY A 149 -2.79 -1.59 -8.05
N ILE A 150 -2.07 -2.58 -8.56
CA ILE A 150 -1.72 -3.82 -7.87
C ILE A 150 -0.49 -3.58 -7.01
N HIS A 151 -0.57 -3.89 -5.73
CA HIS A 151 0.53 -3.79 -4.79
C HIS A 151 0.81 -5.17 -4.21
N ILE A 152 2.06 -5.60 -4.27
CA ILE A 152 2.46 -6.93 -3.81
C ILE A 152 3.64 -6.81 -2.87
N THR A 153 3.55 -7.43 -1.71
CA THR A 153 4.66 -7.57 -0.77
C THR A 153 5.18 -9.01 -0.80
N ILE A 154 6.49 -9.18 -0.96
CA ILE A 154 7.17 -10.47 -0.93
C ILE A 154 8.00 -10.61 0.34
N GLY A 155 7.61 -11.52 1.22
CA GLY A 155 8.29 -11.82 2.47
C GLY A 155 9.04 -13.15 2.46
N LEU A 156 9.67 -13.49 3.60
CA LEU A 156 10.29 -14.80 3.85
C LEU A 156 11.31 -15.22 2.78
N LEU A 157 12.11 -14.28 2.27
CA LEU A 157 13.07 -14.50 1.18
C LEU A 157 14.23 -15.44 1.56
N ASP A 158 14.42 -15.75 2.84
CA ASP A 158 15.32 -16.80 3.33
C ASP A 158 14.81 -18.21 3.05
N HIS A 159 13.52 -18.39 2.70
CA HIS A 159 12.91 -19.67 2.35
C HIS A 159 12.96 -19.98 0.85
N PHE A 160 13.67 -19.16 0.06
CA PHE A 160 13.76 -19.29 -1.39
C PHE A 160 14.13 -20.73 -1.81
N PRO A 161 13.43 -21.35 -2.78
CA PRO A 161 12.52 -20.75 -3.76
C PRO A 161 11.06 -20.56 -3.29
N LYS A 162 10.76 -20.85 -2.02
CA LYS A 162 9.47 -20.49 -1.40
C LYS A 162 9.54 -19.05 -0.88
N PHE A 163 8.40 -18.37 -0.81
CA PHE A 163 8.31 -17.00 -0.31
C PHE A 163 6.92 -16.73 0.27
N GLY A 164 6.84 -15.77 1.18
CA GLY A 164 5.56 -15.19 1.61
C GLY A 164 5.09 -14.19 0.56
N MET A 165 3.78 -14.11 0.34
CA MET A 165 3.20 -13.13 -0.57
C MET A 165 1.91 -12.58 0.02
N ASP A 166 1.79 -11.26 -0.03
CA ASP A 166 0.57 -10.52 0.24
C ASP A 166 0.32 -9.61 -0.95
N GLY A 167 -0.92 -9.53 -1.41
CA GLY A 167 -1.27 -8.84 -2.64
C GLY A 167 -2.58 -8.13 -2.49
N GLU A 168 -2.59 -6.84 -2.80
CA GLU A 168 -3.76 -5.99 -2.76
C GLU A 168 -3.93 -5.20 -4.06
N PHE A 169 -5.15 -4.79 -4.32
CA PHE A 169 -5.49 -3.84 -5.36
C PHE A 169 -6.05 -2.57 -4.70
N VAL A 170 -5.47 -1.43 -5.03
CA VAL A 170 -5.83 -0.12 -4.47
C VAL A 170 -6.51 0.72 -5.54
N VAL A 171 -7.68 1.29 -5.22
CA VAL A 171 -8.34 2.31 -6.04
C VAL A 171 -8.91 3.39 -5.14
N ASN A 172 -8.48 4.64 -5.34
CA ASN A 172 -8.94 5.80 -4.58
C ASN A 172 -8.85 5.54 -3.05
N GLY A 173 -7.72 5.00 -2.61
CA GLY A 173 -7.46 4.64 -1.21
C GLY A 173 -8.21 3.41 -0.67
N ASN A 174 -9.09 2.78 -1.46
CA ASN A 174 -9.79 1.55 -1.06
C ASN A 174 -8.97 0.32 -1.44
N ARG A 175 -8.83 -0.62 -0.51
CA ARG A 175 -8.03 -1.84 -0.66
C ARG A 175 -8.92 -3.06 -0.84
N PHE A 176 -8.51 -3.93 -1.76
CA PHE A 176 -9.17 -5.20 -2.04
C PHE A 176 -8.12 -6.30 -2.13
N PRO A 177 -8.37 -7.50 -1.59
CA PRO A 177 -7.42 -8.60 -1.70
C PRO A 177 -7.23 -9.01 -3.17
N LEU A 178 -5.98 -9.20 -3.57
CA LEU A 178 -5.62 -9.78 -4.86
C LEU A 178 -5.51 -11.30 -4.73
N ALA A 179 -6.39 -12.02 -5.42
CA ALA A 179 -6.28 -13.47 -5.51
C ALA A 179 -4.94 -13.89 -6.14
N TYR A 180 -4.20 -14.81 -5.51
CA TYR A 180 -2.88 -15.25 -6.01
C TYR A 180 -2.98 -15.87 -7.41
N GLU A 181 -4.15 -16.40 -7.79
CA GLU A 181 -4.45 -16.91 -9.11
C GLU A 181 -4.40 -15.82 -10.18
N HIS A 182 -4.48 -14.53 -9.82
CA HIS A 182 -4.21 -13.47 -10.78
C HIS A 182 -2.79 -13.53 -11.34
N ILE A 183 -1.85 -14.19 -10.65
CA ILE A 183 -0.50 -14.44 -11.14
C ILE A 183 -0.43 -15.85 -11.75
N VAL A 184 -0.02 -15.93 -13.01
CA VAL A 184 0.04 -17.22 -13.71
C VAL A 184 1.09 -18.14 -13.05
N ARG A 185 0.71 -19.39 -12.79
CA ARG A 185 1.58 -20.47 -12.27
C ARG A 185 2.14 -20.27 -10.85
N VAL A 186 1.68 -19.27 -10.10
CA VAL A 186 1.91 -19.23 -8.65
C VAL A 186 1.04 -20.30 -8.00
N ARG A 187 1.61 -21.00 -7.02
CA ARG A 187 0.91 -22.00 -6.20
C ARG A 187 1.06 -21.61 -4.75
N GLN A 188 -0.03 -21.70 -4.02
CA GLN A 188 0.00 -21.71 -2.57
C GLN A 188 0.50 -23.08 -2.11
N GLU A 189 1.44 -23.09 -1.18
CA GLU A 189 1.90 -24.29 -0.49
C GLU A 189 1.02 -24.51 0.73
N ASP A 190 0.79 -25.78 1.11
CA ASP A 190 0.09 -26.10 2.36
C ASP A 190 0.80 -25.43 3.55
N GLU A 191 0.01 -24.89 4.48
CA GLU A 191 0.52 -24.15 5.64
C GLU A 191 1.60 -24.97 6.36
N THR A 192 2.80 -24.41 6.47
CA THR A 192 3.76 -24.96 7.43
C THR A 192 3.29 -24.49 8.80
N PRO A 193 3.09 -25.35 9.81
CA PRO A 193 2.67 -24.92 11.13
C PRO A 193 3.66 -23.86 11.62
N ALA A 194 3.16 -22.65 11.93
CA ALA A 194 3.99 -21.60 12.48
C ALA A 194 4.76 -22.16 13.69
N LYS A 195 6.08 -21.96 13.74
CA LYS A 195 6.83 -22.24 14.97
C LYS A 195 6.24 -21.38 16.07
N ALA A 196 5.62 -22.02 17.06
CA ALA A 196 5.05 -21.36 18.22
C ALA A 196 6.14 -20.55 18.95
N GLY A 197 6.02 -19.23 18.93
CA GLY A 197 6.86 -18.32 19.69
C GLY A 197 7.20 -17.06 18.91
N GLN A 198 6.73 -15.92 19.41
CA GLN A 198 6.95 -14.55 18.92
C GLN A 198 6.02 -14.07 17.79
N VAL A 199 4.72 -13.95 18.08
CA VAL A 199 3.91 -12.96 17.38
C VAL A 199 3.03 -12.22 18.38
N SER A 200 3.09 -10.89 18.39
CA SER A 200 2.25 -10.07 19.27
C SER A 200 0.77 -10.23 18.92
N PRO A 201 -0.18 -10.13 19.88
CA PRO A 201 -1.59 -10.43 19.67
C PRO A 201 -2.28 -9.69 18.51
N GLN A 202 -1.77 -8.52 18.14
CA GLN A 202 -2.25 -7.71 17.02
C GLN A 202 -2.00 -8.30 15.62
N TYR A 203 -1.15 -9.33 15.48
CA TYR A 203 -0.89 -10.03 14.21
C TYR A 203 -1.55 -11.42 14.12
N LEU A 204 -2.23 -11.87 15.19
CA LEU A 204 -2.89 -13.18 15.23
C LEU A 204 -4.25 -13.22 14.52
N SER A 205 -4.78 -12.08 14.09
CA SER A 205 -6.11 -11.98 13.44
C SER A 205 -6.08 -12.07 11.91
N MET A 206 -4.90 -12.26 11.29
CA MET A 206 -4.75 -12.35 9.84
C MET A 206 -4.06 -13.67 9.45
N PRO A 207 -4.80 -14.67 8.95
CA PRO A 207 -4.29 -16.02 8.67
C PRO A 207 -3.16 -16.09 7.61
N GLN A 208 -2.94 -15.03 6.84
CA GLN A 208 -2.13 -15.07 5.61
C GLN A 208 -0.63 -14.79 5.81
N HIS A 209 -0.20 -14.34 7.00
CA HIS A 209 1.16 -13.84 7.20
C HIS A 209 2.27 -14.90 7.09
N ASN A 210 1.94 -16.19 7.11
CA ASN A 210 2.91 -17.28 6.98
C ASN A 210 2.59 -18.25 5.84
N THR A 211 1.67 -17.87 4.95
CA THR A 211 1.38 -18.67 3.76
C THR A 211 2.57 -18.59 2.80
N LEU A 212 3.12 -19.74 2.44
CA LEU A 212 4.20 -19.85 1.47
C LEU A 212 3.65 -20.09 0.07
N TYR A 213 4.34 -19.53 -0.91
CA TYR A 213 4.03 -19.67 -2.31
C TYR A 213 5.25 -20.16 -3.09
N THR A 214 4.99 -20.80 -4.23
CA THR A 214 6.01 -21.19 -5.20
C THR A 214 5.67 -20.73 -6.60
N ILE A 215 6.71 -20.53 -7.42
CA ILE A 215 6.63 -20.34 -8.86
C ILE A 215 7.78 -21.11 -9.52
N PRO A 216 7.58 -21.77 -10.68
CA PRO A 216 8.65 -22.51 -11.34
C PRO A 216 9.69 -21.56 -11.93
N PHE A 217 10.76 -21.23 -11.18
CA PHE A 217 11.83 -20.34 -11.67
C PHE A 217 12.54 -20.85 -12.93
N GLY A 218 12.46 -22.14 -13.25
CA GLY A 218 12.95 -22.70 -14.52
C GLY A 218 12.32 -22.07 -15.78
N ILE A 219 11.18 -21.38 -15.67
CA ILE A 219 10.60 -20.58 -16.76
C ILE A 219 11.51 -19.43 -17.22
N LEU A 220 12.45 -19.00 -16.38
CA LEU A 220 13.41 -17.93 -16.69
C LEU A 220 14.58 -18.42 -17.53
N ARG A 221 14.78 -19.74 -17.67
CA ARG A 221 15.92 -20.34 -18.39
C ARG A 221 17.24 -19.75 -17.91
N ASP A 222 18.03 -19.15 -18.81
CA ASP A 222 19.34 -18.56 -18.52
C ASP A 222 19.25 -17.06 -18.15
N TRP A 223 18.05 -16.52 -17.96
CA TRP A 223 17.90 -15.13 -17.54
C TRP A 223 18.45 -14.93 -16.13
N ILE A 224 19.36 -13.98 -16.01
CA ILE A 224 19.94 -13.55 -14.73
C ILE A 224 19.53 -12.11 -14.43
N VAL A 225 19.52 -11.77 -13.14
CA VAL A 225 19.25 -10.41 -12.69
C VAL A 225 20.38 -9.48 -13.18
N PRO A 226 20.08 -8.42 -13.96
CA PRO A 226 21.10 -7.50 -14.42
C PRO A 226 21.82 -6.81 -13.26
N ASP A 227 23.15 -6.70 -13.32
CA ASP A 227 23.90 -6.00 -12.28
C ASP A 227 23.51 -4.52 -12.16
N GLU A 228 23.06 -3.91 -13.26
CA GLU A 228 22.52 -2.55 -13.24
C GLU A 228 21.32 -2.43 -12.30
N TRP A 229 20.42 -3.40 -12.32
CA TRP A 229 19.25 -3.41 -11.44
C TRP A 229 19.69 -3.47 -9.97
N VAL A 230 20.65 -4.33 -9.65
CA VAL A 230 21.20 -4.41 -8.29
C VAL A 230 21.88 -3.10 -7.87
N ARG A 231 22.57 -2.41 -8.78
CA ARG A 231 23.23 -1.11 -8.51
C ARG A 231 22.24 0.02 -8.23
N ARG A 232 21.01 -0.06 -8.74
CA ARG A 232 19.96 0.94 -8.49
C ARG A 232 19.41 0.93 -7.06
N VAL A 233 19.65 -0.15 -6.30
CA VAL A 233 19.28 -0.26 -4.89
C VAL A 233 20.45 0.18 -4.00
N LYS A 234 20.33 1.29 -3.29
CA LYS A 234 21.34 1.71 -2.31
C LYS A 234 20.90 1.35 -0.91
N LYS A 235 21.84 0.92 -0.07
CA LYS A 235 21.59 0.77 1.36
C LYS A 235 21.60 2.16 1.99
N LYS A 236 20.51 2.56 2.64
CA LYS A 236 20.51 3.76 3.48
C LYS A 236 21.54 3.59 4.58
N ARG A 237 22.49 4.51 4.66
CA ARG A 237 23.39 4.64 5.80
C ARG A 237 22.73 5.60 6.76
N TRP A 238 22.42 5.13 7.96
CA TRP A 238 22.15 6.05 9.06
C TRP A 238 23.40 6.91 9.24
N ALA A 239 23.24 8.24 9.24
CA ALA A 239 24.30 9.11 9.72
C ALA A 239 24.52 8.75 11.18
N VAL A 240 25.59 8.01 11.47
CA VAL A 240 26.08 7.89 12.83
C VAL A 240 26.50 9.31 13.21
N PHE A 241 25.71 9.99 14.04
CA PHE A 241 26.21 11.15 14.77
C PHE A 241 27.33 10.63 15.67
N THR A 242 28.57 10.65 15.17
CA THR A 242 29.75 10.58 16.03
C THR A 242 29.89 11.93 16.70
N GLY A 243 28.98 12.25 17.61
CA GLY A 243 29.24 13.25 18.63
C GLY A 243 30.34 12.70 19.50
N ALA A 244 31.54 13.26 19.40
CA ALA A 244 32.59 13.01 20.37
C ALA A 244 32.05 13.42 21.74
N PHE A 245 31.69 12.43 22.56
CA PHE A 245 31.46 12.63 23.97
C PHE A 245 32.83 12.81 24.62
N GLU A 246 33.18 14.05 24.95
CA GLU A 246 34.16 14.29 26.00
C GLU A 246 33.59 13.73 27.32
N PRO A 247 34.37 12.97 28.10
CA PRO A 247 33.86 12.33 29.30
C PRO A 247 33.73 13.36 30.42
N LEU A 248 32.51 13.86 30.64
CA LEU A 248 32.13 14.45 31.92
C LEU A 248 31.41 13.37 32.73
N GLY A 249 32.02 13.02 33.86
CA GLY A 249 31.57 11.93 34.72
C GLY A 249 30.20 12.16 35.35
N GLY A 250 29.64 11.07 35.86
CA GLY A 250 28.49 11.10 36.78
C GLY A 250 27.24 10.40 36.24
N HIS A 251 26.98 9.22 36.81
CA HIS A 251 25.70 8.51 36.96
C HIS A 251 24.45 9.06 36.26
N GLY A 252 23.82 8.21 35.42
CA GLY A 252 22.42 8.34 35.04
C GLY A 252 22.07 7.60 33.76
N TYR A 253 21.40 6.45 33.87
CA TYR A 253 20.73 5.79 32.74
C TYR A 253 19.57 6.69 32.30
N VAL A 254 19.55 7.12 31.04
CA VAL A 254 18.38 7.80 30.44
C VAL A 254 18.09 7.16 29.09
N ASP A 255 16.93 6.50 29.00
CA ASP A 255 16.34 6.03 27.75
C ASP A 255 16.09 7.21 26.81
N VAL A 256 16.64 7.15 25.60
CA VAL A 256 16.35 8.12 24.54
C VAL A 256 15.54 7.43 23.44
N PHE A 257 14.22 7.44 23.60
CA PHE A 257 13.30 7.29 22.48
C PHE A 257 13.18 8.64 21.74
N PRO A 258 13.16 8.66 20.39
CA PRO A 258 12.90 9.89 19.65
C PRO A 258 11.43 10.35 19.84
N PRO A 259 11.16 11.67 19.86
CA PRO A 259 9.82 12.18 20.13
C PRO A 259 8.87 11.93 18.95
N HIS A 260 7.75 11.26 19.23
CA HIS A 260 6.59 11.22 18.36
C HIS A 260 6.07 12.65 18.12
N ARG A 261 5.98 13.05 16.84
CA ARG A 261 5.14 14.19 16.42
C ARG A 261 3.68 13.84 16.74
N ARG A 262 3.13 14.42 17.81
CA ARG A 262 1.68 14.51 18.00
C ARG A 262 1.15 15.63 17.11
N HIS A 263 0.35 15.28 16.10
CA HIS A 263 -0.59 16.22 15.50
C HIS A 263 -1.68 16.52 16.53
N SER A 264 -1.88 17.80 16.81
CA SER A 264 -2.92 18.33 17.69
C SER A 264 -4.31 18.08 17.09
N ALA A 265 -5.09 17.21 17.72
CA ALA A 265 -6.54 17.22 17.58
C ALA A 265 -7.12 18.22 18.59
N SER A 266 -7.70 19.31 18.10
CA SER A 266 -8.51 20.24 18.87
C SER A 266 -9.85 19.56 19.20
N SER A 267 -10.00 18.99 20.39
CA SER A 267 -11.28 18.59 20.94
C SER A 267 -11.90 19.76 21.71
N LEU A 268 -12.93 20.37 21.14
CA LEU A 268 -13.90 21.20 21.85
C LEU A 268 -14.69 20.32 22.81
N ALA A 269 -14.49 20.52 24.11
CA ALA A 269 -15.29 19.93 25.16
C ALA A 269 -16.67 20.62 25.19
N LEU A 270 -17.73 19.83 25.04
CA LEU A 270 -19.09 20.23 25.37
C LEU A 270 -19.39 19.70 26.78
N ASP A 271 -19.56 20.64 27.69
CA ASP A 271 -19.95 20.46 29.09
C ASP A 271 -21.43 20.03 29.14
N PHE A 272 -21.73 18.81 29.58
CA PHE A 272 -23.07 18.40 29.95
C PHE A 272 -23.20 18.48 31.47
N LYS A 273 -23.92 19.50 31.95
CA LYS A 273 -24.46 19.52 33.31
C LYS A 273 -25.77 18.74 33.32
N GLU A 274 -25.80 17.66 34.10
CA GLU A 274 -27.02 17.05 34.59
C GLU A 274 -27.62 17.97 35.67
N ASP A 275 -28.83 18.48 35.42
CA ASP A 275 -29.69 18.99 36.50
C ASP A 275 -30.73 17.92 36.82
N ILE A 276 -30.55 17.32 37.99
CA ILE A 276 -31.57 16.53 38.69
C ILE A 276 -32.34 17.51 39.57
N ARG A 277 -33.62 17.74 39.24
CA ARG A 277 -34.78 17.85 40.16
C ARG A 277 -36.08 17.98 39.40
#